data_AF-A0AAJ6CS93-F1
#
_entry.id   AF-A0AAJ6CS93-F1
#
_cell.length_a   1.000
_cell.length_b   1.000
_cell.length_c   1.000
_cell.angle_alpha   90.00
_cell.angle_beta   90.00
_cell.angle_gamma   90.00
#
_symmetry.space_group_name_H-M   'P 1'
#
loop_
_entity.id
_entity.type
_entity.pdbx_description
1 polymer ?
#
loop_
_entity_poly.entity_id
_entity_poly.type
_entity_poly.pdbx_seq_one_letter_code
_entity_poly.pdbx_strand_id
1 'polypeptide(L)'
;MSSNLYKLASNPDTDPDTLLHLAGHQDFYVRLKVANNAGSDETVLRALASDPIVDVRDAVIRHDCAPDDIILALVGCSTPVGQCALARRPGLSAAVVTALFTHGDEQVLKDLGGNASTPESLLRQLGVHRDSSIRGAVASNPYCPPDVLLDLSRDQAAQVVVKSAGNTSMPRQRLDDMARSSGSNSESIQLTVAANRSADASTLVWLLNALQHQLPRSPAILSNPSLPFISKLEVAFLCDDDSLKKMLFKQIKAKSAEFWRETGLSPHHLLQYAGRELALGDALISAGMIDVYQICLSTDLERAVSDNGVAVDSQRDLLPISVSRAKRRM
;
A
#
# COMPACT_ATOMS: atom_id res chain seq x y z
N MET A 1 40.62 20.09 26.96
CA MET A 1 40.79 18.65 26.66
C MET A 1 39.49 17.94 26.32
N SER A 2 38.35 18.35 26.91
CA SER A 2 37.02 17.79 26.66
C SER A 2 36.54 17.83 25.20
N SER A 3 36.89 18.87 24.42
CA SER A 3 36.50 18.99 23.01
C SER A 3 37.00 17.86 22.11
N ASN A 4 38.20 17.31 22.36
CA ASN A 4 38.74 16.21 21.56
C ASN A 4 38.07 14.87 21.90
N LEU A 5 37.72 14.66 23.18
CA LEU A 5 37.03 13.46 23.62
C LEU A 5 35.60 13.40 23.08
N TYR A 6 34.88 14.52 23.00
CA TYR A 6 33.56 14.54 22.37
C TYR A 6 33.64 14.19 20.88
N LYS A 7 34.62 14.74 20.16
CA LYS A 7 34.81 14.44 18.74
C LYS A 7 35.09 12.96 18.52
N LEU A 8 35.95 12.38 19.36
CA LEU A 8 36.28 10.97 19.32
C LEU A 8 35.05 10.11 19.65
N ALA A 9 34.34 10.40 20.74
CA ALA A 9 33.12 9.69 21.12
C ALA A 9 32.01 9.77 20.07
N SER A 10 31.96 10.84 19.26
CA SER A 10 30.97 11.01 18.17
C SER A 10 31.42 10.47 16.81
N ASN A 11 32.68 10.08 16.66
CA ASN A 11 33.21 9.65 15.37
C ASN A 11 32.86 8.17 15.13
N PRO A 12 32.10 7.83 14.07
CA PRO A 12 31.66 6.46 13.78
C PRO A 12 32.81 5.49 13.49
N ASP A 13 33.96 6.00 13.04
CA ASP A 13 35.14 5.18 12.74
C ASP A 13 36.07 4.98 13.95
N THR A 14 35.62 5.36 15.14
CA THR A 14 36.42 5.20 16.36
C THR A 14 36.47 3.73 16.74
N ASP A 15 37.68 3.27 17.04
CA ASP A 15 37.94 1.89 17.44
C ASP A 15 37.12 1.49 18.69
N PRO A 16 36.52 0.28 18.72
CA PRO A 16 35.69 -0.18 19.84
C PRO A 16 36.40 -0.17 21.20
N ASP A 17 37.71 -0.47 21.28
CA ASP A 17 38.45 -0.43 22.55
C ASP A 17 38.54 1.00 23.10
N THR A 18 38.67 1.96 22.18
CA THR A 18 38.67 3.39 22.54
C THR A 18 37.28 3.82 23.01
N LEU A 19 36.22 3.39 22.34
CA LEU A 19 34.84 3.64 22.76
C LEU A 19 34.55 3.00 24.12
N LEU A 20 35.04 1.79 24.38
CA LEU A 20 34.92 1.11 25.66
C LEU A 20 35.63 1.87 26.79
N HIS A 21 36.82 2.41 26.52
CA HIS A 21 37.50 3.28 27.50
C HIS A 21 36.68 4.55 27.80
N LEU A 22 36.10 5.17 26.76
CA LEU A 22 35.26 6.37 26.90
C LEU A 22 33.91 6.07 27.58
N ALA A 23 33.42 4.84 27.52
CA ALA A 23 32.21 4.41 28.23
C ALA A 23 32.35 4.49 29.76
N GLY A 24 33.58 4.46 30.30
CA GLY A 24 33.85 4.67 31.74
C GLY A 24 34.10 6.12 32.15
N HIS A 25 33.98 7.08 31.22
CA HIS A 25 34.39 8.47 31.48
C HIS A 25 33.49 9.17 32.51
N GLN A 26 34.04 10.06 33.33
CA GLN A 26 33.29 10.75 34.40
C GLN A 26 32.16 11.64 33.88
N ASP A 27 32.40 12.32 32.75
CA ASP A 27 31.39 13.14 32.08
C ASP A 27 30.36 12.28 31.34
N PHE A 28 29.10 12.39 31.77
CA PHE A 28 28.00 11.64 31.17
C PHE A 28 27.72 12.03 29.72
N TYR A 29 28.05 13.26 29.29
CA TYR A 29 27.88 13.65 27.89
C TYR A 29 28.81 12.86 26.97
N VAL A 30 30.02 12.51 27.44
CA VAL A 30 30.94 11.64 26.69
C VAL A 30 30.35 10.24 26.58
N ARG A 31 29.89 9.66 27.69
CA ARG A 31 29.25 8.32 27.71
C ARG A 31 27.99 8.27 26.85
N LEU A 32 27.18 9.33 26.87
CA LEU A 32 26.01 9.48 26.00
C LEU A 32 26.39 9.52 24.52
N LYS A 33 27.50 10.19 24.16
CA LYS A 33 27.98 10.21 22.77
C LYS A 33 28.49 8.85 22.34
N VAL A 34 29.18 8.12 23.21
CA VAL A 34 29.57 6.73 22.98
C VAL A 34 28.31 5.86 22.76
N ALA A 35 27.30 5.95 23.63
CA ALA A 35 26.07 5.16 23.46
C ALA A 35 25.32 5.42 22.14
N ASN A 36 25.40 6.65 21.60
CA ASN A 36 24.78 7.00 20.31
C ASN A 36 25.72 6.79 19.10
N ASN A 37 26.95 6.33 19.31
CA ASN A 37 27.91 6.12 18.25
C ASN A 37 27.62 4.80 17.52
N ALA A 38 27.44 4.86 16.19
CA ALA A 38 27.17 3.69 15.36
C ALA A 38 28.28 2.61 15.41
N GLY A 39 29.51 2.99 15.76
CA GLY A 39 30.64 2.08 15.98
C GLY A 39 30.64 1.39 17.35
N SER A 40 29.69 1.71 18.24
CA SER A 40 29.57 1.06 19.55
C SER A 40 29.07 -0.37 19.37
N ASP A 41 29.96 -1.30 19.66
CA ASP A 41 29.67 -2.72 19.61
C ASP A 41 28.90 -3.21 20.84
N GLU A 42 28.57 -4.49 20.84
CA GLU A 42 27.86 -5.13 21.95
C GLU A 42 28.57 -4.91 23.29
N THR A 43 29.90 -5.03 23.34
CA THR A 43 30.68 -4.93 24.59
C THR A 43 30.58 -3.55 25.21
N VAL A 44 30.66 -2.50 24.40
CA VAL A 44 30.48 -1.10 24.81
C VAL A 44 29.06 -0.88 25.33
N LEU A 45 28.06 -1.38 24.62
CA LEU A 45 26.65 -1.26 25.02
C LEU A 45 26.35 -2.02 26.33
N ARG A 46 26.98 -3.18 26.57
CA ARG A 46 26.91 -3.89 27.86
C ARG A 46 27.44 -3.06 29.00
N ALA A 47 28.58 -2.40 28.81
CA ALA A 47 29.17 -1.54 29.83
C ALA A 47 28.25 -0.35 30.18
N LEU A 48 27.62 0.24 29.17
CA LEU A 48 26.73 1.40 29.34
C LEU A 48 25.31 1.04 29.82
N ALA A 49 24.92 -0.24 29.77
CA ALA A 49 23.61 -0.67 30.26
C ALA A 49 23.41 -0.39 31.75
N SER A 50 24.48 -0.44 32.56
CA SER A 50 24.43 -0.15 34.00
C SER A 50 24.73 1.32 34.34
N ASP A 51 24.74 2.23 33.35
CA ASP A 51 25.06 3.64 33.58
C ASP A 51 24.08 4.27 34.58
N PRO A 52 24.52 5.09 35.54
CA PRO A 52 23.61 5.77 36.47
C PRO A 52 22.62 6.72 35.78
N ILE A 53 22.98 7.29 34.63
CA ILE A 53 22.18 8.28 33.93
C ILE A 53 21.19 7.60 32.98
N VAL A 54 19.90 7.90 33.16
CA VAL A 54 18.80 7.33 32.36
C VAL A 54 18.99 7.64 30.87
N ASP A 55 19.42 8.86 30.52
CA ASP A 55 19.61 9.25 29.11
C ASP A 55 20.65 8.39 28.38
N VAL A 56 21.68 7.92 29.10
CA VAL A 56 22.71 7.02 28.56
C VAL A 56 22.12 5.62 28.35
N ARG A 57 21.39 5.10 29.33
CA ARG A 57 20.69 3.80 29.20
C ARG A 57 19.65 3.81 28.08
N ASP A 58 18.92 4.90 27.93
CA ASP A 58 17.98 5.09 26.84
C ASP A 58 18.67 5.16 25.47
N ALA A 59 19.87 5.75 25.40
CA ALA A 59 20.68 5.72 24.18
C ALA A 59 21.10 4.29 23.83
N VAL A 60 21.46 3.46 24.83
CA VAL A 60 21.74 2.04 24.62
C VAL A 60 20.52 1.31 24.04
N ILE A 61 19.32 1.47 24.62
CA ILE A 61 18.11 0.80 24.13
C ILE A 61 17.72 1.23 22.70
N ARG A 62 17.97 2.50 22.35
CA ARG A 62 17.71 3.03 21.00
C ARG A 62 18.74 2.57 19.96
N HIS A 63 19.87 2.00 20.39
CA HIS A 63 20.93 1.62 19.49
C HIS A 63 20.56 0.39 18.66
N ASP A 64 20.87 0.41 17.36
CA ASP A 64 20.50 -0.66 16.43
C ASP A 64 21.17 -2.00 16.78
N CYS A 65 22.40 -1.96 17.28
CA CYS A 65 23.18 -3.13 17.70
C CYS A 65 22.93 -3.58 19.16
N ALA A 66 21.99 -2.97 19.88
CA ALA A 66 21.72 -3.38 21.26
C ALA A 66 21.08 -4.78 21.29
N PRO A 67 21.66 -5.74 22.03
CA PRO A 67 21.10 -7.09 22.11
C PRO A 67 19.83 -7.11 22.96
N ASP A 68 18.94 -8.02 22.63
CA ASP A 68 17.60 -8.12 23.24
C ASP A 68 17.62 -8.32 24.75
N ASP A 69 18.61 -9.03 25.30
CA ASP A 69 18.73 -9.27 26.73
C ASP A 69 18.99 -7.98 27.52
N ILE A 70 19.81 -7.08 26.97
CA ILE A 70 20.05 -5.74 27.53
C ILE A 70 18.79 -4.89 27.41
N ILE A 71 18.15 -4.90 26.24
CA ILE A 71 16.90 -4.16 26.03
C ILE A 71 15.87 -4.59 27.07
N LEU A 72 15.66 -5.91 27.25
CA LEU A 72 14.72 -6.46 28.23
C LEU A 72 15.04 -6.04 29.66
N ALA A 73 16.32 -5.99 30.04
CA ALA A 73 16.74 -5.54 31.37
C ALA A 73 16.45 -4.04 31.61
N LEU A 74 16.47 -3.23 30.56
CA LEU A 74 16.36 -1.78 30.65
C LEU A 74 14.95 -1.22 30.37
N VAL A 75 14.09 -1.97 29.67
CA VAL A 75 12.74 -1.50 29.28
C VAL A 75 11.96 -0.97 30.48
N GLY A 76 12.01 -1.64 31.63
CA GLY A 76 11.25 -1.24 32.83
C GLY A 76 11.77 0.02 33.53
N CYS A 77 13.02 0.44 33.28
CA CYS A 77 13.63 1.63 33.90
C CYS A 77 13.99 2.73 32.90
N SER A 78 13.58 2.56 31.64
CA SER A 78 13.74 3.50 30.54
C SER A 78 12.68 4.60 30.58
N THR A 79 12.96 5.76 29.99
CA THR A 79 11.92 6.80 29.83
C THR A 79 10.88 6.41 28.78
N PRO A 80 9.67 7.00 28.83
CA PRO A 80 8.69 6.83 27.76
C PRO A 80 9.24 7.18 26.37
N VAL A 81 10.18 8.14 26.29
CA VAL A 81 10.82 8.53 25.02
C VAL A 81 11.69 7.38 24.48
N GLY A 82 12.48 6.74 25.34
CA GLY A 82 13.28 5.57 25.01
C GLY A 82 12.41 4.39 24.56
N GLN A 83 11.35 4.09 25.32
CA GLN A 83 10.39 3.03 24.99
C GLN A 83 9.63 3.28 23.69
N CYS A 84 9.19 4.52 23.42
CA CYS A 84 8.53 4.86 22.16
C CYS A 84 9.47 4.71 20.96
N ALA A 85 10.74 5.12 21.11
CA ALA A 85 11.74 4.93 20.06
C ALA A 85 11.97 3.44 19.79
N LEU A 86 12.06 2.62 20.84
CA LEU A 86 12.14 1.17 20.70
C LEU A 86 10.89 0.60 20.02
N ALA A 87 9.70 0.99 20.45
CA ALA A 87 8.41 0.50 19.92
C ALA A 87 8.20 0.81 18.43
N ARG A 88 8.89 1.81 17.87
CA ARG A 88 8.85 2.13 16.43
C ARG A 88 9.89 1.39 15.59
N ARG A 89 10.85 0.69 16.21
CA ARG A 89 11.90 -0.03 15.48
C ARG A 89 11.29 -1.24 14.74
N PRO A 90 11.67 -1.47 13.46
CA PRO A 90 11.30 -2.69 12.77
C PRO A 90 12.10 -3.88 13.31
N GLY A 91 11.52 -5.08 13.28
CA GLY A 91 12.23 -6.33 13.61
C GLY A 91 12.45 -6.57 15.11
N LEU A 92 11.64 -5.97 15.99
CA LEU A 92 11.69 -6.27 17.42
C LEU A 92 11.35 -7.74 17.68
N SER A 93 12.04 -8.37 18.64
CA SER A 93 11.65 -9.70 19.09
C SER A 93 10.36 -9.68 19.90
N ALA A 94 9.63 -10.79 19.87
CA ALA A 94 8.36 -10.94 20.59
C ALA A 94 8.51 -10.72 22.10
N ALA A 95 9.67 -11.08 22.68
CA ALA A 95 9.96 -10.85 24.09
C ALA A 95 10.01 -9.35 24.42
N VAL A 96 10.74 -8.56 23.60
CA VAL A 96 10.86 -7.11 23.78
C VAL A 96 9.50 -6.42 23.60
N VAL A 97 8.72 -6.83 22.58
CA VAL A 97 7.37 -6.29 22.37
C VAL A 97 6.45 -6.57 23.58
N THR A 98 6.53 -7.77 24.16
CA THR A 98 5.74 -8.14 25.34
C THR A 98 6.15 -7.32 26.58
N ALA A 99 7.45 -7.07 26.75
CA ALA A 99 7.95 -6.21 27.81
C ALA A 99 7.46 -4.77 27.63
N LEU A 100 7.52 -4.22 26.42
CA LEU A 100 7.00 -2.89 26.11
C LEU A 100 5.48 -2.81 26.30
N PHE A 101 4.73 -3.87 25.99
CA PHE A 101 3.29 -3.92 26.24
C PHE A 101 2.96 -3.88 27.73
N THR A 102 3.81 -4.47 28.58
CA THR A 102 3.60 -4.54 30.03
C THR A 102 4.03 -3.25 30.75
N HIS A 103 5.11 -2.62 30.29
CA HIS A 103 5.73 -1.46 30.95
C HIS A 103 5.47 -0.13 30.24
N GLY A 104 4.94 -0.15 29.02
CA GLY A 104 4.71 1.01 28.19
C GLY A 104 3.49 1.83 28.61
N ASP A 105 3.57 3.13 28.39
CA ASP A 105 2.43 4.02 28.49
C ASP A 105 1.53 3.95 27.24
N GLU A 106 0.43 4.72 27.23
CA GLU A 106 -0.52 4.73 26.10
C GLU A 106 0.14 5.12 24.75
N GLN A 107 1.19 5.94 24.78
CA GLN A 107 1.91 6.33 23.57
C GLN A 107 2.81 5.21 23.05
N VAL A 108 3.47 4.45 23.95
CA VAL A 108 4.20 3.23 23.59
C VAL A 108 3.25 2.18 23.02
N LEU A 109 2.08 1.96 23.65
CA LEU A 109 1.09 1.00 23.17
C LEU A 109 0.54 1.37 21.79
N LYS A 110 0.36 2.67 21.52
CA LYS A 110 -0.03 3.18 20.20
C LYS A 110 1.04 2.89 19.15
N ASP A 111 2.32 3.13 19.47
CA ASP A 111 3.43 2.87 18.55
C ASP A 111 3.58 1.36 18.29
N LEU A 112 3.41 0.51 19.32
CA LEU A 112 3.35 -0.95 19.17
C LEU A 112 2.19 -1.39 18.27
N GLY A 113 1.00 -0.79 18.44
CA GLY A 113 -0.17 -1.12 17.63
C GLY A 113 0.09 -0.95 16.13
N GLY A 114 0.89 0.04 15.73
CA GLY A 114 1.27 0.28 14.33
C GLY A 114 2.51 -0.48 13.84
N ASN A 115 3.25 -1.15 14.73
CA ASN A 115 4.48 -1.84 14.36
C ASN A 115 4.21 -3.21 13.73
N ALA A 116 4.84 -3.47 12.57
CA ALA A 116 4.76 -4.74 11.86
C ALA A 116 5.28 -5.96 12.65
N SER A 117 6.14 -5.73 13.65
CA SER A 117 6.75 -6.76 14.49
C SER A 117 5.84 -7.20 15.64
N THR A 118 4.70 -6.54 15.83
CA THR A 118 3.78 -6.82 16.94
C THR A 118 3.04 -8.13 16.71
N PRO A 119 3.14 -9.12 17.62
CA PRO A 119 2.43 -10.38 17.50
C PRO A 119 0.91 -10.22 17.46
N GLU A 120 0.25 -11.10 16.71
CA GLU A 120 -1.22 -11.08 16.55
C GLU A 120 -1.98 -11.13 17.89
N SER A 121 -1.48 -11.89 18.86
CA SER A 121 -2.08 -12.00 20.20
C SER A 121 -2.14 -10.64 20.92
N LEU A 122 -1.11 -9.81 20.77
CA LEU A 122 -1.07 -8.47 21.34
C LEU A 122 -1.89 -7.48 20.51
N LEU A 123 -1.90 -7.61 19.18
CA LEU A 123 -2.80 -6.80 18.33
C LEU A 123 -4.27 -7.02 18.69
N ARG A 124 -4.68 -8.25 19.02
CA ARG A 124 -6.03 -8.57 19.53
C ARG A 124 -6.34 -7.84 20.83
N GLN A 125 -5.39 -7.80 21.76
CA GLN A 125 -5.56 -7.09 23.03
C GLN A 125 -5.61 -5.57 22.84
N LEU A 126 -4.74 -5.01 22.00
CA LEU A 126 -4.74 -3.59 21.67
C LEU A 126 -5.98 -3.16 20.86
N GLY A 127 -6.54 -4.07 20.06
CA GLY A 127 -7.73 -3.83 19.25
C GLY A 127 -9.00 -3.57 20.08
N VAL A 128 -9.05 -4.03 21.33
CA VAL A 128 -10.15 -3.77 22.27
C VAL A 128 -9.82 -2.70 23.31
N HIS A 129 -8.70 -1.99 23.15
CA HIS A 129 -8.24 -0.99 24.09
C HIS A 129 -9.22 0.20 24.20
N ARG A 130 -9.33 0.82 25.38
CA ARG A 130 -10.27 1.94 25.63
C ARG A 130 -10.00 3.17 24.75
N ASP A 131 -8.73 3.44 24.47
CA ASP A 131 -8.31 4.59 23.66
C ASP A 131 -8.44 4.28 22.17
N SER A 132 -9.24 5.09 21.47
CA SER A 132 -9.42 5.04 20.02
C SER A 132 -8.13 5.27 19.22
N SER A 133 -7.15 5.99 19.78
CA SER A 133 -5.87 6.23 19.10
C SER A 133 -5.06 4.95 18.96
N ILE A 134 -5.05 4.11 20.01
CA ILE A 134 -4.41 2.79 20.03
C ILE A 134 -5.15 1.84 19.10
N ARG A 135 -6.48 1.75 19.20
CA ARG A 135 -7.29 0.92 18.28
C ARG A 135 -7.08 1.34 16.81
N GLY A 136 -6.97 2.64 16.55
CA GLY A 136 -6.65 3.16 15.22
C GLY A 136 -5.25 2.80 14.73
N ALA A 137 -4.26 2.72 15.61
CA ALA A 137 -2.91 2.26 15.25
C ALA A 137 -2.91 0.77 14.85
N VAL A 138 -3.62 -0.06 15.61
CA VAL A 138 -3.86 -1.47 15.27
C VAL A 138 -4.58 -1.60 13.93
N ALA A 139 -5.59 -0.77 13.68
CA ALA A 139 -6.32 -0.76 12.41
C ALA A 139 -5.44 -0.43 11.20
N SER A 140 -4.39 0.39 11.38
CA SER A 140 -3.42 0.73 10.32
C SER A 140 -2.29 -0.29 10.14
N ASN A 141 -2.18 -1.29 11.01
CA ASN A 141 -1.09 -2.25 10.97
C ASN A 141 -1.25 -3.24 9.79
N PRO A 142 -0.26 -3.37 8.88
CA PRO A 142 -0.36 -4.28 7.73
C PRO A 142 -0.63 -5.73 8.10
N TYR A 143 -0.18 -6.18 9.29
CA TYR A 143 -0.33 -7.55 9.79
C TYR A 143 -1.47 -7.70 10.79
N CYS A 144 -2.39 -6.73 10.85
CA CYS A 144 -3.57 -6.85 11.69
C CYS A 144 -4.44 -8.05 11.25
N PRO A 145 -4.82 -8.95 12.16
CA PRO A 145 -5.67 -10.09 11.84
C PRO A 145 -7.00 -9.65 11.19
N PRO A 146 -7.48 -10.33 10.14
CA PRO A 146 -8.70 -9.95 9.44
C PRO A 146 -9.94 -9.86 10.32
N ASP A 147 -10.07 -10.72 11.34
CA ASP A 147 -11.19 -10.71 12.27
C ASP A 147 -11.17 -9.47 13.20
N VAL A 148 -9.99 -9.10 13.72
CA VAL A 148 -9.82 -7.85 14.48
C VAL A 148 -10.14 -6.63 13.61
N LEU A 149 -9.68 -6.66 12.35
CA LEU A 149 -9.97 -5.64 11.36
C LEU A 149 -11.48 -5.49 11.07
N LEU A 150 -12.23 -6.60 11.02
CA LEU A 150 -13.68 -6.58 10.86
C LEU A 150 -14.37 -5.94 12.06
N ASP A 151 -13.91 -6.21 13.28
CA ASP A 151 -14.44 -5.59 14.49
C ASP A 151 -14.14 -4.08 14.52
N LEU A 152 -12.91 -3.69 14.19
CA LEU A 152 -12.49 -2.28 14.09
C LEU A 152 -13.22 -1.51 12.97
N SER A 153 -13.69 -2.20 11.92
CA SER A 153 -14.52 -1.58 10.86
C SER A 153 -15.90 -1.14 11.35
N ARG A 154 -16.31 -1.58 12.55
CA ARG A 154 -17.58 -1.25 13.20
C ARG A 154 -17.38 -0.42 14.48
N ASP A 155 -16.18 0.12 14.67
CA ASP A 155 -15.83 0.92 15.83
C ASP A 155 -16.70 2.19 15.95
N GLN A 156 -16.92 2.64 17.18
CA GLN A 156 -17.63 3.89 17.45
C GLN A 156 -16.85 5.12 16.97
N ALA A 157 -15.53 5.04 16.98
CA ALA A 157 -14.66 6.12 16.55
C ALA A 157 -14.45 6.09 15.03
N ALA A 158 -14.94 7.13 14.35
CA ALA A 158 -14.81 7.28 12.89
C ALA A 158 -13.37 7.16 12.38
N GLN A 159 -12.39 7.66 13.15
CA GLN A 159 -10.98 7.59 12.80
C GLN A 159 -10.47 6.14 12.72
N VAL A 160 -10.96 5.26 13.60
CA VAL A 160 -10.59 3.83 13.59
C VAL A 160 -11.16 3.15 12.36
N VAL A 161 -12.43 3.42 12.05
CA VAL A 161 -13.13 2.90 10.86
C VAL A 161 -12.41 3.32 9.57
N VAL A 162 -12.06 4.60 9.44
CA VAL A 162 -11.32 5.11 8.27
C VAL A 162 -9.95 4.43 8.14
N LYS A 163 -9.19 4.30 9.24
CA LYS A 163 -7.89 3.61 9.20
C LYS A 163 -8.01 2.14 8.83
N SER A 164 -9.04 1.45 9.34
CA SER A 164 -9.32 0.05 8.96
C SER A 164 -9.62 -0.07 7.46
N ALA A 165 -10.40 0.87 6.90
CA ALA A 165 -10.72 0.89 5.47
C ALA A 165 -9.49 1.06 4.57
N GLY A 166 -8.44 1.71 5.07
CA GLY A 166 -7.18 1.91 4.36
C GLY A 166 -6.22 0.72 4.44
N ASN A 167 -6.51 -0.27 5.27
CA ASN A 167 -5.64 -1.41 5.48
C ASN A 167 -5.71 -2.38 4.30
N THR A 168 -4.57 -2.78 3.76
CA THR A 168 -4.48 -3.72 2.64
C THR A 168 -4.95 -5.13 3.00
N SER A 169 -4.98 -5.47 4.28
CA SER A 169 -5.45 -6.78 4.79
C SER A 169 -6.96 -6.82 5.01
N MET A 170 -7.68 -5.73 4.74
CA MET A 170 -9.14 -5.69 4.84
C MET A 170 -9.82 -6.60 3.80
N PRO A 171 -10.76 -7.47 4.19
CA PRO A 171 -11.53 -8.28 3.25
C PRO A 171 -12.31 -7.44 2.25
N ARG A 172 -12.26 -7.84 0.97
CA ARG A 172 -12.90 -7.13 -0.15
C ARG A 172 -14.40 -6.90 0.04
N GLN A 173 -15.12 -7.93 0.52
CA GLN A 173 -16.56 -7.83 0.79
C GLN A 173 -16.86 -6.75 1.82
N ARG A 174 -16.02 -6.61 2.85
CA ARG A 174 -16.20 -5.56 3.85
C ARG A 174 -15.93 -4.18 3.29
N LEU A 175 -14.91 -4.02 2.43
CA LEU A 175 -14.65 -2.75 1.74
C LEU A 175 -15.86 -2.32 0.87
N ASP A 176 -16.52 -3.27 0.21
CA ASP A 176 -17.73 -3.00 -0.57
C ASP A 176 -18.89 -2.52 0.32
N ASP A 177 -19.13 -3.20 1.45
CA ASP A 177 -20.12 -2.75 2.44
C ASP A 177 -19.83 -1.34 2.95
N MET A 178 -18.56 -1.05 3.27
CA MET A 178 -18.11 0.23 3.79
C MET A 178 -18.25 1.35 2.76
N ALA A 179 -17.98 1.07 1.48
CA ALA A 179 -18.17 2.01 0.38
C ALA A 179 -19.64 2.39 0.21
N ARG A 180 -20.55 1.41 0.34
CA ARG A 180 -22.00 1.58 0.19
C ARG A 180 -22.69 2.12 1.45
N SER A 181 -22.01 2.11 2.59
CA SER A 181 -22.54 2.62 3.84
C SER A 181 -22.78 4.14 3.76
N SER A 182 -23.99 4.56 4.12
CA SER A 182 -24.39 5.98 4.17
C SER A 182 -24.43 6.47 5.62
N GLY A 183 -23.60 7.46 5.94
CA GLY A 183 -23.42 8.02 7.28
C GLY A 183 -22.59 9.30 7.25
N SER A 184 -22.47 9.99 8.38
CA SER A 184 -21.84 11.31 8.46
C SER A 184 -20.36 11.33 8.07
N ASN A 185 -19.66 10.18 8.13
CA ASN A 185 -18.25 10.04 7.76
C ASN A 185 -18.05 9.23 6.46
N SER A 186 -19.11 8.99 5.69
CA SER A 186 -19.06 8.17 4.49
C SER A 186 -18.08 8.70 3.45
N GLU A 187 -17.94 10.02 3.30
CA GLU A 187 -17.00 10.60 2.32
C GLU A 187 -15.55 10.19 2.62
N SER A 188 -15.09 10.34 3.87
CA SER A 188 -13.73 9.95 4.25
C SER A 188 -13.49 8.45 4.11
N ILE A 189 -14.51 7.62 4.40
CA ILE A 189 -14.42 6.17 4.24
C ILE A 189 -14.33 5.81 2.75
N GLN A 190 -15.21 6.37 1.91
CA GLN A 190 -15.23 6.13 0.46
C GLN A 190 -13.92 6.54 -0.22
N LEU A 191 -13.36 7.69 0.15
CA LEU A 191 -12.05 8.14 -0.34
C LEU A 191 -10.92 7.20 0.07
N THR A 192 -11.01 6.63 1.27
CA THR A 192 -9.98 5.72 1.78
C THR A 192 -10.10 4.34 1.13
N VAL A 193 -11.31 3.82 0.96
CA VAL A 193 -11.58 2.59 0.20
C VAL A 193 -11.11 2.75 -1.24
N ALA A 194 -11.36 3.91 -1.86
CA ALA A 194 -10.89 4.23 -3.19
C ALA A 194 -9.37 4.19 -3.34
N ALA A 195 -8.62 4.61 -2.32
CA ALA A 195 -7.16 4.56 -2.31
C ALA A 195 -6.60 3.16 -1.98
N ASN A 196 -7.43 2.26 -1.44
CA ASN A 196 -6.98 0.95 -0.99
C ASN A 196 -6.72 0.00 -2.17
N ARG A 197 -5.50 -0.53 -2.26
CA ARG A 197 -5.09 -1.48 -3.31
C ARG A 197 -5.91 -2.78 -3.30
N SER A 198 -6.44 -3.17 -2.14
CA SER A 198 -7.24 -4.38 -1.98
C SER A 198 -8.71 -4.19 -2.35
N ALA A 199 -9.16 -2.96 -2.66
CA ALA A 199 -10.51 -2.72 -3.13
C ALA A 199 -10.77 -3.44 -4.46
N ASP A 200 -11.98 -3.95 -4.62
CA ASP A 200 -12.36 -4.67 -5.83
C ASP A 200 -12.73 -3.71 -6.98
N ALA A 201 -12.53 -4.15 -8.21
CA ALA A 201 -12.87 -3.39 -9.41
C ALA A 201 -14.34 -2.96 -9.41
N SER A 202 -15.26 -3.86 -9.01
CA SER A 202 -16.70 -3.58 -8.98
C SER A 202 -17.05 -2.45 -8.00
N THR A 203 -16.46 -2.47 -6.80
CA THR A 203 -16.62 -1.42 -5.79
C THR A 203 -16.06 -0.08 -6.26
N LEU A 204 -14.89 -0.09 -6.92
CA LEU A 204 -14.28 1.14 -7.46
C LEU A 204 -15.11 1.75 -8.59
N VAL A 205 -15.67 0.93 -9.49
CA VAL A 205 -16.58 1.38 -10.54
C VAL A 205 -17.88 1.94 -9.94
N TRP A 206 -18.42 1.28 -8.93
CA TRP A 206 -19.58 1.80 -8.21
C TRP A 206 -19.28 3.14 -7.55
N LEU A 207 -18.14 3.28 -6.86
CA LEU A 207 -17.71 4.54 -6.24
C LEU A 207 -17.53 5.65 -7.28
N LEU A 208 -16.91 5.33 -8.42
CA LEU A 208 -16.71 6.26 -9.52
C LEU A 208 -18.06 6.82 -10.03
N ASN A 209 -19.07 5.95 -10.14
CA ASN A 209 -20.42 6.33 -10.56
C ASN A 209 -21.23 7.05 -9.47
N ALA A 210 -21.15 6.59 -8.22
CA ALA A 210 -21.87 7.19 -7.10
C ALA A 210 -21.34 8.60 -6.77
N LEU A 211 -20.03 8.82 -6.92
CA LEU A 211 -19.38 10.10 -6.67
C LEU A 211 -19.35 11.01 -7.90
N GLN A 212 -20.20 10.78 -8.91
CA GLN A 212 -20.21 11.55 -10.15
C GLN A 212 -20.30 13.07 -9.97
N HIS A 213 -21.02 13.53 -8.95
CA HIS A 213 -21.16 14.96 -8.63
C HIS A 213 -20.02 15.51 -7.74
N GLN A 214 -19.13 14.65 -7.24
CA GLN A 214 -18.06 14.96 -6.27
C GLN A 214 -16.64 14.62 -6.80
N LEU A 215 -16.55 14.01 -7.98
CA LEU A 215 -15.33 13.68 -8.73
C LEU A 215 -14.25 14.75 -8.85
N PRO A 216 -14.52 16.07 -8.90
CA PRO A 216 -13.42 17.05 -8.95
C PRO A 216 -12.52 17.04 -7.69
N ARG A 217 -12.75 16.15 -6.71
CA ARG A 217 -12.00 16.11 -5.44
C ARG A 217 -11.15 14.87 -5.16
N SER A 218 -11.12 13.83 -6.00
CA SER A 218 -10.35 12.62 -5.64
C SER A 218 -9.63 11.89 -6.79
N PRO A 219 -8.40 12.32 -7.14
CA PRO A 219 -7.52 11.52 -8.00
C PRO A 219 -7.22 10.11 -7.43
N ALA A 220 -7.51 9.87 -6.16
CA ALA A 220 -7.30 8.60 -5.46
C ALA A 220 -7.95 7.38 -6.16
N ILE A 221 -9.21 7.50 -6.60
CA ILE A 221 -9.90 6.39 -7.32
C ILE A 221 -9.16 6.06 -8.61
N LEU A 222 -8.79 7.08 -9.37
CA LEU A 222 -8.17 6.94 -10.70
C LEU A 222 -6.72 6.44 -10.62
N SER A 223 -6.01 6.79 -9.56
CA SER A 223 -4.67 6.27 -9.27
C SER A 223 -4.67 4.81 -8.81
N ASN A 224 -5.82 4.24 -8.42
CA ASN A 224 -5.88 2.87 -7.95
C ASN A 224 -5.53 1.87 -9.08
N PRO A 225 -4.63 0.90 -8.85
CA PRO A 225 -4.26 -0.11 -9.83
C PRO A 225 -5.39 -1.10 -10.15
N SER A 226 -6.32 -1.33 -9.22
CA SER A 226 -7.42 -2.30 -9.34
C SER A 226 -8.61 -1.76 -10.14
N LEU A 227 -8.63 -0.45 -10.45
CA LEU A 227 -9.68 0.15 -11.29
C LEU A 227 -9.51 -0.32 -12.75
N PRO A 228 -10.56 -0.88 -13.38
CA PRO A 228 -10.53 -1.30 -14.78
C PRO A 228 -10.04 -0.19 -15.69
N PHE A 229 -9.19 -0.55 -16.66
CA PHE A 229 -8.66 0.42 -17.60
C PHE A 229 -9.76 1.06 -18.45
N ILE A 230 -10.84 0.32 -18.75
CA ILE A 230 -11.99 0.86 -19.48
C ILE A 230 -12.65 2.03 -18.74
N SER A 231 -12.80 1.92 -17.42
CA SER A 231 -13.35 3.00 -16.60
C SER A 231 -12.42 4.21 -16.52
N LYS A 232 -11.10 4.01 -16.66
CA LYS A 232 -10.15 5.12 -16.82
C LYS A 232 -10.33 5.83 -18.16
N LEU A 233 -10.64 5.10 -19.23
CA LEU A 233 -10.95 5.68 -20.54
C LEU A 233 -12.27 6.45 -20.51
N GLU A 234 -13.32 5.87 -19.94
CA GLU A 234 -14.63 6.52 -19.74
C GLU A 234 -14.46 7.89 -19.08
N VAL A 235 -13.74 7.96 -17.97
CA VAL A 235 -13.46 9.23 -17.28
C VAL A 235 -12.59 10.16 -18.13
N ALA A 236 -11.55 9.65 -18.79
CA ALA A 236 -10.63 10.47 -19.58
C ALA A 236 -11.33 11.17 -20.76
N PHE A 237 -12.25 10.49 -21.42
CA PHE A 237 -12.91 11.03 -22.61
C PHE A 237 -14.17 11.82 -22.29
N LEU A 238 -14.92 11.44 -21.25
CA LEU A 238 -16.26 11.98 -21.00
C LEU A 238 -16.36 12.94 -19.82
N CYS A 239 -15.35 13.02 -18.93
CA CYS A 239 -15.32 14.01 -17.85
C CYS A 239 -15.16 15.43 -18.40
N ASP A 240 -15.58 16.45 -17.65
CA ASP A 240 -15.40 17.87 -18.03
C ASP A 240 -14.16 18.52 -17.39
N ASP A 241 -13.44 17.81 -16.49
CA ASP A 241 -12.26 18.34 -15.80
C ASP A 241 -10.96 18.17 -16.63
N ASP A 242 -10.44 19.28 -17.13
CA ASP A 242 -9.22 19.32 -17.95
C ASP A 242 -7.94 18.85 -17.22
N SER A 243 -7.86 19.01 -15.90
CA SER A 243 -6.68 18.57 -15.12
C SER A 243 -6.64 17.05 -15.03
N LEU A 244 -7.78 16.43 -14.74
CA LEU A 244 -7.93 14.97 -14.70
C LEU A 244 -7.69 14.36 -16.08
N LYS A 245 -8.22 14.97 -17.14
CA LYS A 245 -7.96 14.57 -18.53
C LYS A 245 -6.47 14.51 -18.82
N LYS A 246 -5.72 15.59 -18.54
CA LYS A 246 -4.28 15.64 -18.83
C LYS A 246 -3.51 14.53 -18.11
N MET A 247 -3.82 14.28 -16.83
CA MET A 247 -3.21 13.21 -16.06
C MET A 247 -3.52 11.82 -16.66
N LEU A 248 -4.79 11.54 -16.96
CA LEU A 248 -5.21 10.27 -17.53
C LEU A 248 -4.63 10.08 -18.93
N PHE A 249 -4.66 11.09 -19.79
CA PHE A 249 -4.05 11.02 -21.12
C PHE A 249 -2.55 10.76 -21.06
N LYS A 250 -1.83 11.31 -20.07
CA LYS A 250 -0.43 10.97 -19.85
C LYS A 250 -0.25 9.49 -19.52
N GLN A 251 -1.11 8.92 -18.66
CA GLN A 251 -1.08 7.49 -18.32
C GLN A 251 -1.46 6.59 -19.50
N ILE A 252 -2.47 6.99 -20.28
CA ILE A 252 -2.98 6.28 -21.45
C ILE A 252 -1.92 6.27 -22.57
N LYS A 253 -1.30 7.42 -22.86
CA LYS A 253 -0.23 7.54 -23.87
C LYS A 253 1.06 6.83 -23.47
N ALA A 254 1.29 6.63 -22.17
CA ALA A 254 2.46 5.89 -21.67
C ALA A 254 2.32 4.36 -21.82
N LYS A 255 1.15 3.84 -22.22
CA LYS A 255 0.94 2.39 -22.43
C LYS A 255 1.57 1.90 -23.72
N SER A 256 2.14 0.70 -23.69
CA SER A 256 2.75 0.06 -24.85
C SER A 256 1.71 -0.44 -25.85
N ALA A 257 2.10 -0.61 -27.11
CA ALA A 257 1.25 -1.19 -28.14
C ALA A 257 0.78 -2.62 -27.79
N GLU A 258 1.61 -3.39 -27.09
CA GLU A 258 1.28 -4.74 -26.63
C GLU A 258 0.13 -4.74 -25.61
N PHE A 259 0.15 -3.80 -24.66
CA PHE A 259 -0.93 -3.64 -23.69
C PHE A 259 -2.27 -3.41 -24.40
N TRP A 260 -2.30 -2.58 -25.45
CA TRP A 260 -3.52 -2.33 -26.22
C TRP A 260 -4.02 -3.53 -27.03
N ARG A 261 -3.13 -4.44 -27.44
CA ARG A 261 -3.55 -5.71 -28.07
C ARG A 261 -4.16 -6.65 -27.03
N GLU A 262 -3.57 -6.72 -25.85
CA GLU A 262 -4.03 -7.59 -24.75
C GLU A 262 -5.37 -7.14 -24.16
N THR A 263 -5.65 -5.84 -24.11
CA THR A 263 -6.96 -5.36 -23.63
C THR A 263 -8.11 -5.82 -24.52
N GLY A 264 -7.86 -6.03 -25.81
CA GLY A 264 -8.83 -6.61 -26.72
C GLY A 264 -10.10 -5.78 -26.91
N LEU A 265 -10.00 -4.47 -26.77
CA LEU A 265 -11.12 -3.54 -26.92
C LEU A 265 -11.43 -3.32 -28.41
N SER A 266 -12.69 -3.47 -28.79
CA SER A 266 -13.15 -3.14 -30.15
C SER A 266 -13.33 -1.62 -30.29
N PRO A 267 -13.03 -1.03 -31.46
CA PRO A 267 -13.36 0.37 -31.75
C PRO A 267 -14.86 0.70 -31.59
N HIS A 268 -15.74 -0.29 -31.70
CA HIS A 268 -17.19 -0.14 -31.52
C HIS A 268 -17.63 -0.16 -30.06
N HIS A 269 -16.73 -0.41 -29.11
CA HIS A 269 -17.06 -0.42 -27.69
C HIS A 269 -17.58 0.96 -27.25
N LEU A 270 -18.75 0.99 -26.62
CA LEU A 270 -19.37 2.22 -26.15
C LEU A 270 -18.86 2.56 -24.75
N LEU A 271 -18.16 3.68 -24.63
CA LEU A 271 -17.78 4.26 -23.35
C LEU A 271 -18.99 4.98 -22.76
N GLN A 272 -19.32 4.68 -21.50
CA GLN A 272 -20.46 5.28 -20.81
C GLN A 272 -19.99 5.98 -19.54
N TYR A 273 -20.30 7.26 -19.40
CA TYR A 273 -19.97 8.02 -18.19
C TYR A 273 -20.87 9.23 -18.01
N ALA A 274 -21.39 9.43 -16.79
CA ALA A 274 -22.23 10.58 -16.45
C ALA A 274 -23.38 10.85 -17.46
N GLY A 275 -23.97 9.78 -18.01
CA GLY A 275 -25.06 9.86 -19.00
C GLY A 275 -24.63 10.24 -20.42
N ARG A 276 -23.32 10.32 -20.70
CA ARG A 276 -22.78 10.48 -22.05
C ARG A 276 -22.31 9.13 -22.59
N GLU A 277 -22.50 8.93 -23.88
CA GLU A 277 -22.05 7.74 -24.60
C GLU A 277 -21.16 8.17 -25.77
N LEU A 278 -20.04 7.46 -25.96
CA LEU A 278 -19.14 7.71 -27.09
C LEU A 278 -18.48 6.40 -27.52
N ALA A 279 -18.45 6.13 -28.82
CA ALA A 279 -17.70 4.99 -29.34
C ALA A 279 -16.20 5.20 -29.10
N LEU A 280 -15.51 4.16 -28.62
CA LEU A 280 -14.09 4.22 -28.34
C LEU A 280 -13.27 4.67 -29.56
N GLY A 281 -13.66 4.22 -30.76
CA GLY A 281 -13.03 4.64 -32.01
C GLY A 281 -13.09 6.15 -32.22
N ASP A 282 -14.27 6.75 -32.09
CA ASP A 282 -14.47 8.18 -32.25
C ASP A 282 -13.72 8.99 -31.18
N ALA A 283 -13.68 8.46 -29.95
CA ALA A 283 -12.95 9.05 -28.83
C ALA A 283 -11.44 9.08 -29.10
N LEU A 284 -10.86 7.96 -29.56
CA LEU A 284 -9.44 7.83 -29.87
C LEU A 284 -9.03 8.72 -31.04
N ILE A 285 -9.84 8.76 -32.11
CA ILE A 285 -9.59 9.62 -33.27
C ILE A 285 -9.64 11.09 -32.85
N SER A 286 -10.66 11.49 -32.09
CA SER A 286 -10.81 12.86 -31.61
C SER A 286 -9.66 13.32 -30.71
N ALA A 287 -9.05 12.40 -29.95
CA ALA A 287 -7.86 12.68 -29.15
C ALA A 287 -6.53 12.57 -29.92
N GLY A 288 -6.57 12.28 -31.22
CA GLY A 288 -5.39 12.13 -32.08
C GLY A 288 -4.59 10.85 -31.83
N MET A 289 -5.20 9.82 -31.22
CA MET A 289 -4.57 8.53 -30.92
C MET A 289 -4.82 7.50 -32.03
N ILE A 290 -4.47 7.89 -33.27
CA ILE A 290 -4.74 7.08 -34.48
C ILE A 290 -4.00 5.74 -34.43
N ASP A 291 -2.77 5.70 -33.91
CA ASP A 291 -1.98 4.47 -33.82
C ASP A 291 -2.67 3.43 -32.91
N VAL A 292 -3.25 3.87 -31.79
CA VAL A 292 -4.00 3.00 -30.87
C VAL A 292 -5.30 2.51 -31.53
N TYR A 293 -5.99 3.38 -32.27
CA TYR A 293 -7.17 3.00 -33.05
C TYR A 293 -6.84 1.88 -34.05
N GLN A 294 -5.74 2.01 -34.81
CA GLN A 294 -5.31 0.99 -35.77
C GLN A 294 -4.96 -0.34 -35.09
N ILE A 295 -4.32 -0.30 -33.91
CA ILE A 295 -4.02 -1.50 -33.13
C ILE A 295 -5.30 -2.21 -32.66
N CYS A 296 -6.29 -1.46 -32.16
CA CYS A 296 -7.57 -2.02 -31.73
C CYS A 296 -8.35 -2.61 -32.91
N LEU A 297 -8.35 -1.91 -34.06
CA LEU A 297 -9.00 -2.39 -35.28
C LEU A 297 -8.32 -3.65 -35.83
N SER A 298 -6.99 -3.71 -35.84
CA SER A 298 -6.26 -4.88 -36.35
C SER A 298 -6.52 -6.12 -35.49
N THR A 299 -6.55 -5.97 -34.16
CA THR A 299 -6.86 -7.08 -33.25
C THR A 299 -8.30 -7.56 -33.38
N ASP A 300 -9.25 -6.66 -33.60
CA ASP A 300 -10.67 -7.03 -33.82
C ASP A 300 -10.84 -7.79 -35.15
N LEU A 301 -10.16 -7.35 -36.21
CA LEU A 301 -10.15 -8.05 -37.50
C LEU A 301 -9.49 -9.43 -37.41
N GLU A 302 -8.38 -9.57 -36.70
CA GLU A 302 -7.70 -10.86 -36.48
C GLU A 302 -8.60 -11.86 -35.74
N ARG A 303 -9.39 -11.39 -34.76
CA ARG A 303 -10.40 -12.22 -34.07
C ARG A 303 -11.50 -12.66 -35.01
N ALA A 304 -12.08 -11.74 -35.78
CA ALA A 304 -13.14 -12.06 -36.73
C ALA A 304 -12.70 -13.06 -37.82
N VAL A 305 -11.45 -12.98 -38.27
CA VAL A 305 -10.87 -13.95 -39.22
C VAL A 305 -10.69 -15.33 -38.56
N SER A 306 -10.26 -15.36 -37.30
CA SER A 306 -10.07 -16.61 -36.55
C SER A 306 -11.40 -17.32 -36.27
N ASP A 307 -12.43 -16.60 -35.84
CA ASP A 307 -13.76 -17.16 -35.57
C ASP A 307 -14.43 -17.71 -36.85
N ASN A 308 -14.26 -17.01 -37.98
CA ASN A 308 -14.73 -17.49 -39.28
C ASN A 308 -13.93 -18.71 -39.79
N GLY A 309 -12.63 -18.81 -39.47
CA GLY A 309 -11.81 -19.97 -39.82
C GLY A 309 -12.27 -21.27 -39.14
N VAL A 310 -12.76 -21.19 -37.90
CA VAL A 310 -13.31 -22.34 -37.15
C VAL A 310 -14.67 -22.76 -37.71
N ALA A 311 -15.49 -21.81 -38.16
CA ALA A 311 -16.79 -22.10 -38.76
C ALA A 311 -16.67 -22.77 -40.15
N VAL A 312 -15.65 -22.45 -40.94
CA VAL A 312 -15.46 -22.98 -42.30
C VAL A 312 -15.05 -24.46 -42.31
N ASP A 313 -14.41 -24.96 -41.25
CA ASP A 313 -13.94 -26.36 -41.20
C ASP A 313 -15.06 -27.37 -40.88
N SER A 314 -16.21 -26.89 -40.37
CA SER A 314 -17.38 -27.75 -40.07
C SER A 314 -18.40 -27.86 -41.21
N GLN A 315 -18.19 -27.17 -42.34
CA GLN A 315 -19.08 -27.23 -43.52
C GLN A 315 -18.44 -27.88 -44.77
N ARG A 316 -17.25 -28.48 -44.66
CA ARG A 316 -16.56 -29.14 -45.78
C ARG A 316 -17.00 -30.60 -46.01
N ASP A 317 -18.31 -30.90 -45.96
CA ASP A 317 -18.84 -32.11 -46.60
C ASP A 317 -19.23 -31.78 -48.04
N LEU A 318 -18.26 -32.02 -48.93
CA LEU A 318 -18.25 -31.73 -50.35
C LEU A 318 -19.28 -32.58 -51.12
N LEU A 319 -20.22 -31.95 -51.82
CA LEU A 319 -20.93 -32.60 -52.94
C LEU A 319 -20.02 -32.64 -54.18
N PRO A 320 -19.79 -33.80 -54.82
CA PRO A 320 -18.89 -33.91 -55.96
C PRO A 320 -19.55 -33.43 -57.25
N ILE A 321 -18.90 -32.48 -57.94
CA ILE A 321 -19.30 -31.98 -59.25
C ILE A 321 -18.87 -33.00 -60.32
N SER A 322 -19.84 -33.66 -60.96
CA SER A 322 -19.61 -34.57 -62.10
C SER A 322 -19.41 -33.79 -63.41
N VAL A 323 -18.23 -33.88 -64.02
CA VAL A 323 -17.93 -33.26 -65.33
C VAL A 323 -18.20 -34.26 -66.46
N SER A 324 -19.26 -34.05 -67.23
CA SER A 324 -19.61 -34.86 -68.41
C SER A 324 -18.83 -34.41 -69.66
N ARG A 325 -17.93 -35.28 -70.17
CA ARG A 325 -17.22 -35.10 -71.45
C ARG A 325 -18.15 -35.39 -72.64
N ALA A 326 -18.43 -34.38 -73.47
CA ALA A 326 -19.07 -34.56 -74.77
C ALA A 326 -18.03 -34.94 -75.85
N LYS A 327 -18.25 -36.10 -76.49
CA LYS A 327 -17.47 -36.61 -77.64
C LYS A 327 -17.85 -35.84 -78.93
N ARG A 328 -16.86 -35.30 -79.64
CA ARG A 328 -16.98 -34.90 -81.05
C ARG A 328 -17.20 -36.15 -81.91
N ARG A 329 -18.22 -36.16 -82.76
CA ARG A 329 -18.34 -37.07 -83.92
C ARG A 329 -17.91 -36.33 -85.18
N MET A 330 -17.28 -37.09 -86.08
CA MET A 330 -16.73 -36.72 -87.38
C MET A 330 -17.75 -36.05 -88.30
#